data_AF-A0A392UFY2-F1
#
_entry.id   AF-A0A392UFY2-F1
#
_cell.length_a   1.000
_cell.length_b   1.000
_cell.length_c   1.000
_cell.angle_alpha   90.00
_cell.angle_beta   90.00
_cell.angle_gamma   90.00
#
_symmetry.space_group_name_H-M   'P 1'
#
loop_
_entity.id
_entity.type
_entity.pdbx_description
1 polymer ?
#
loop_
_entity_poly.entity_id
_entity_poly.type
_entity_poly.pdbx_seq_one_letter_code
_entity_poly.pdbx_strand_id
1 'polypeptide(L)' 'RTKALLSQSGPGGSSSPGGGHACSSDPKETPNKRPRQDDSVVDLADAEPRFVLPNCFGAQGFLEKYPPAVADTEKTIILG' A
#
# COMPACT_ATOMS: atom_id res chain seq x y z
N ARG A 1 38.57 -23.32 -13.17
CA ARG A 1 38.81 -23.83 -11.79
C ARG A 1 37.80 -23.18 -10.87
N THR A 2 36.78 -23.94 -10.47
CA THR A 2 35.69 -23.56 -9.56
C THR A 2 36.07 -23.86 -8.11
N LYS A 3 35.87 -22.89 -7.21
CA LYS A 3 35.74 -23.03 -5.75
C LYS A 3 34.79 -21.90 -5.32
N ALA A 4 33.49 -22.16 -5.15
CA ALA A 4 32.83 -22.69 -3.95
C ALA A 4 32.91 -21.72 -2.75
N LEU A 5 31.79 -21.08 -2.43
CA LEU A 5 31.31 -20.92 -1.05
C LEU A 5 29.78 -20.96 -1.10
N LEU A 6 29.29 -22.17 -0.86
CA LEU A 6 27.91 -22.54 -0.63
C LEU A 6 27.52 -21.96 0.74
N SER A 7 26.79 -20.85 0.76
CA SER A 7 26.20 -20.34 2.00
C SER A 7 25.12 -21.31 2.46
N GLN A 8 25.41 -22.01 3.55
CA GLN A 8 24.59 -23.05 4.16
C GLN A 8 23.21 -22.51 4.54
N SER A 9 22.18 -23.22 4.10
CA SER A 9 20.82 -23.17 4.66
C SER A 9 20.87 -23.66 6.11
N GLY A 10 20.68 -22.77 7.08
CA GLY A 10 20.45 -23.14 8.47
C GLY A 10 19.00 -23.62 8.69
N PRO A 11 18.75 -24.64 9.52
CA PRO A 11 17.42 -24.98 9.99
C PRO A 11 17.07 -24.07 11.18
N GLY A 12 16.09 -23.20 11.04
CA GLY A 12 15.71 -22.37 12.19
C GLY A 12 14.69 -21.29 11.91
N GLY A 13 13.41 -21.67 11.98
CA GLY A 13 12.35 -20.77 12.41
C GLY A 13 11.71 -19.87 11.36
N SER A 14 10.85 -20.45 10.50
CA SER A 14 9.65 -19.71 10.11
C SER A 14 8.73 -19.69 11.32
N SER A 15 8.69 -18.58 12.03
CA SER A 15 7.63 -18.31 13.00
C SER A 15 6.54 -17.53 12.29
N SER A 16 5.67 -18.25 11.58
CA SER A 16 4.31 -17.76 11.34
C SER A 16 3.65 -17.63 12.71
N PRO A 17 3.08 -16.47 13.10
CA PRO A 17 2.17 -16.46 14.21
C PRO A 17 1.03 -17.41 13.84
N GLY A 18 0.99 -18.58 14.46
CA GLY A 18 -0.21 -19.40 14.49
C GLY A 18 -1.28 -18.55 15.15
N GLY A 19 -2.06 -17.84 14.34
CA GLY A 19 -3.21 -17.04 14.76
C GLY A 19 -4.32 -17.96 15.23
N GLY A 20 -4.09 -18.62 16.36
CA GLY A 20 -5.05 -19.44 17.07
C GLY A 20 -6.14 -18.54 17.64
N HIS A 21 -7.29 -18.63 17.00
CA HIS A 21 -8.62 -18.80 17.59
C HIS A 21 -9.08 -17.91 18.75
N ALA A 22 -10.28 -17.37 18.54
CA ALA A 22 -11.20 -16.78 19.50
C ALA A 22 -10.78 -15.40 20.04
N CYS A 23 -11.31 -14.37 19.37
CA CYS A 23 -11.59 -13.12 20.04
C CYS A 23 -12.62 -13.40 21.15
N SER A 24 -12.15 -13.57 22.40
CA SER A 24 -13.03 -13.57 23.58
C SER A 24 -13.44 -12.11 23.83
N SER A 25 -14.35 -11.63 23.01
CA SER A 25 -15.13 -10.44 23.32
C SER A 25 -16.53 -10.92 23.60
N ASP A 26 -17.02 -10.70 24.82
CA ASP A 26 -18.45 -10.77 25.09
C ASP A 26 -19.17 -9.90 24.04
N PRO A 27 -20.32 -10.34 23.50
CA PRO A 27 -21.06 -9.56 22.52
C PRO A 27 -21.55 -8.26 23.18
N LYS A 28 -20.75 -7.21 23.05
CA LYS A 28 -21.12 -5.85 23.46
C LYS A 28 -22.01 -5.27 22.38
N GLU A 29 -23.15 -4.69 22.79
CA GLU A 29 -24.05 -3.98 21.89
C GLU A 29 -23.25 -2.95 21.07
N THR A 30 -23.40 -3.02 19.75
CA THR A 30 -22.71 -2.08 18.87
C THR A 30 -23.31 -0.69 19.07
N PRO A 31 -22.50 0.36 19.23
CA PRO A 31 -23.01 1.72 19.33
C PRO A 31 -23.97 2.05 18.19
N ASN A 32 -25.06 2.74 18.50
CA ASN A 32 -26.06 3.14 17.51
C ASN A 32 -25.40 3.88 16.34
N LYS A 33 -25.62 3.40 15.11
CA LYS A 33 -25.15 4.07 13.90
C LYS A 33 -25.85 5.42 13.78
N ARG A 34 -25.08 6.50 13.79
CA ARG A 34 -25.62 7.84 13.47
C ARG A 34 -26.30 7.79 12.11
N PRO A 35 -27.47 8.45 11.95
CA PRO A 35 -28.11 8.58 10.65
C PRO A 35 -27.14 9.24 9.67
N ARG A 36 -27.08 8.69 8.46
CA ARG A 36 -26.27 9.22 7.37
C ARG A 36 -26.90 10.53 6.91
N GLN A 37 -26.07 11.56 6.67
CA GLN A 37 -26.49 12.71 5.88
C GLN A 37 -26.41 12.27 4.41
N ASP A 38 -27.54 11.87 3.84
CA ASP A 38 -27.61 11.38 2.45
C ASP A 38 -27.76 12.51 1.41
N ASP A 39 -27.99 13.76 1.85
CA ASP A 39 -28.36 14.87 0.97
C ASP A 39 -27.21 15.85 0.65
N SER A 40 -25.95 15.42 0.75
CA SER A 40 -24.83 16.21 0.22
C SER A 40 -24.84 16.11 -1.31
N VAL A 41 -25.64 16.94 -1.98
CA VAL A 41 -25.59 17.11 -3.43
C VAL A 41 -24.33 17.91 -3.75
N VAL A 42 -23.32 17.25 -4.31
CA VAL A 42 -22.19 17.93 -4.94
C VAL A 42 -22.73 18.55 -6.24
N ASP A 43 -22.72 19.87 -6.34
CA ASP A 43 -23.06 20.52 -7.59
C ASP A 43 -21.97 20.21 -8.62
N LEU A 44 -22.33 19.48 -9.67
CA LEU A 44 -21.44 19.15 -10.78
C LEU A 44 -21.37 20.28 -11.81
N ALA A 45 -22.27 21.27 -11.72
CA ALA A 45 -22.31 22.46 -12.58
C ALA A 45 -21.39 23.58 -12.05
N ASP A 46 -21.23 23.68 -10.73
CA ASP A 46 -20.15 24.45 -10.14
C ASP A 46 -18.81 23.82 -10.53
N ALA A 47 -17.94 24.64 -11.13
CA ALA A 47 -16.58 24.22 -11.45
C ALA A 47 -15.83 24.04 -10.13
N GLU A 48 -15.87 22.82 -9.57
CA GLU A 48 -15.06 22.43 -8.43
C GLU A 48 -13.60 22.90 -8.64
N PRO A 49 -12.95 23.47 -7.61
CA PRO A 49 -11.56 23.88 -7.71
C PRO A 49 -10.72 22.72 -8.26
N ARG A 50 -10.11 22.94 -9.42
CA ARG A 50 -9.32 21.89 -10.07
C ARG A 50 -8.16 21.54 -9.15
N PHE A 51 -8.10 20.28 -8.73
CA PHE A 51 -6.99 19.80 -7.92
C PHE A 51 -5.68 20.01 -8.70
N VAL A 52 -4.77 20.79 -8.12
CA VAL A 52 -3.48 21.08 -8.75
C VAL A 52 -2.54 19.93 -8.42
N LEU A 53 -2.18 19.14 -9.43
CA LEU A 53 -1.17 18.12 -9.28
C LEU A 53 0.22 18.76 -9.14
N PRO A 54 1.10 18.22 -8.26
CA PRO A 54 2.49 18.63 -8.23
C PRO A 54 3.15 18.47 -9.60
N ASN A 55 4.11 19.35 -9.91
CA ASN A 55 4.77 19.40 -11.22
C ASN A 55 5.47 18.07 -11.61
N CYS A 56 5.81 17.23 -10.64
CA CYS A 56 6.44 15.92 -10.90
C CYS A 56 5.53 14.93 -11.65
N PHE A 57 4.20 15.07 -11.59
CA PHE A 57 3.27 14.09 -12.15
C PHE A 57 3.21 14.08 -13.69
N GLY A 58 3.72 15.11 -14.36
CA GLY A 58 3.79 15.19 -15.82
C GLY A 58 5.19 15.52 -16.36
N ALA A 59 6.18 15.63 -15.47
CA ALA A 59 7.54 15.97 -15.87
C ALA A 59 8.20 14.78 -16.56
N GLN A 60 8.43 14.90 -17.87
CA GLN A 60 9.21 13.93 -18.63
C GLN A 60 10.62 13.84 -18.03
N GLY A 61 11.15 12.64 -17.84
CA GLY A 61 12.49 12.46 -17.26
C GLY A 61 12.54 12.45 -15.72
N PHE A 62 11.39 12.60 -15.03
CA PHE A 62 11.39 12.74 -13.57
C PHE A 62 11.91 11.49 -12.86
N LEU A 63 11.48 10.29 -13.28
CA LEU A 63 11.93 9.03 -12.67
C LEU A 63 13.35 8.67 -13.08
N GLU A 64 13.84 9.16 -14.20
CA GLU A 64 15.22 9.02 -14.65
C GLU A 64 16.16 9.87 -13.79
N LYS A 65 15.73 11.08 -13.43
CA LYS A 65 16.47 11.96 -12.52
C LYS A 65 16.36 11.52 -11.05
N TYR A 66 15.21 11.01 -10.67
CA TYR A 66 14.88 10.59 -9.31
C TYR A 66 14.35 9.15 -9.32
N PRO A 67 15.24 8.15 -9.49
CA PRO A 67 14.82 6.76 -9.56
C PRO A 67 14.18 6.31 -8.25
N PRO A 68 13.06 5.59 -8.30
CA PRO A 68 12.41 5.11 -7.09
C PRO A 68 13.31 4.05 -6.42
N ALA A 69 13.41 4.14 -5.08
CA ALA A 69 14.17 3.19 -4.28
C ALA A 69 13.36 1.90 -4.08
N VAL A 70 13.27 1.10 -5.14
CA VAL A 70 12.59 -0.20 -5.15
C VAL A 70 13.55 -1.27 -5.60
N ALA A 71 13.37 -2.49 -5.08
CA ALA A 71 14.17 -3.64 -5.45
C ALA A 71 14.06 -3.87 -6.97
N ASP A 72 15.14 -4.35 -7.60
CA ASP A 72 15.16 -4.56 -9.06
C ASP A 72 14.08 -5.53 -9.54
N THR A 73 13.64 -6.45 -8.67
CA THR A 73 12.51 -7.36 -8.89
C THR A 73 11.16 -6.66 -9.03
N GLU A 74 11.00 -5.47 -8.44
CA GLU A 74 9.75 -4.72 -8.40
C GLU A 74 9.74 -3.54 -9.40
N LYS A 75 10.92 -3.16 -9.91
CA LYS A 75 11.07 -2.04 -10.84
C LYS A 75 10.25 -2.20 -12.13
N THR A 76 10.19 -3.40 -12.69
CA THR A 76 9.43 -3.66 -13.93
C THR A 76 7.91 -3.54 -13.75
N ILE A 77 7.40 -3.83 -12.54
CA ILE A 77 5.97 -3.70 -12.23
C ILE A 77 5.57 -2.23 -12.11
N ILE A 78 6.47 -1.40 -11.58
CA ILE A 78 6.21 0.02 -11.30
C ILE A 78 6.47 0.89 -12.53
N LEU A 79 7.46 0.53 -13.36
CA LEU A 79 7.92 1.34 -14.49
C LEU A 79 7.33 0.91 -15.85
N GLY A 80 6.76 -0.31 -15.95
CA GLY A 80 6.17 -0.83 -17.19
C GLY A 80 7.18 -1.53 -18.10
#